data_AF-A0A971MFF0-F1
#
_entry.id   AF-A0A971MFF0-F1
#
_cell.length_a   1.000
_cell.length_b   1.000
_cell.length_c   1.000
_cell.angle_alpha   90.00
_cell.angle_beta   90.00
_cell.angle_gamma   90.00
#
_symmetry.space_group_name_H-M   'P 1'
#
loop_
_entity.id
_entity.type
_entity.pdbx_description
1 polymer ?
#
loop_
_entity_poly.entity_id
_entity_poly.type
_entity_poly.pdbx_seq_one_letter_code
_entity_poly.pdbx_strand_id
1 'polypeptide(L)'
;MKRLIDNMLNIQTITYQIKFLDDLTFREEPEIAFYKTIFNRLKNILCINIKEECISCSYNKKCLYSYLTAADFLYIENLPVKVHRPLFSKRLMKAGDILDLKFTILGDAIKHVDFIDFILKEFEARGLYRENYRFMVINRTIGQLYITRGDGEITGLKIITPIDVKENIFIREKEKLDILNRLYNMTDNPIDKIDISYLFDGVKFKVHNPLRIGRNRIIQEGYIGQIKFNKPIKETHMLDIISIIGAGRYYAIGGGAIEVYRA
;
A
#
# COMPACT_ATOMS: atom_id res chain seq x y z
N MET A 1 23.96 21.07 -7.54
CA MET A 1 23.08 20.37 -6.59
C MET A 1 23.01 18.90 -7.01
N LYS A 2 23.87 18.04 -6.42
CA LYS A 2 24.01 16.63 -6.81
C LYS A 2 23.16 15.80 -5.83
N ARG A 3 21.97 15.36 -6.25
CA ARG A 3 21.21 14.34 -5.51
C ARG A 3 22.03 13.04 -5.56
N LEU A 4 22.49 12.57 -4.41
CA LEU A 4 23.10 11.25 -4.30
C LEU A 4 21.99 10.21 -4.42
N ILE A 5 22.00 9.43 -5.50
CA ILE A 5 21.16 8.24 -5.64
C ILE A 5 21.84 7.18 -4.78
N ASP A 6 21.27 6.88 -3.62
CA ASP A 6 21.83 5.93 -2.68
C ASP A 6 20.90 4.71 -2.61
N ASN A 7 21.44 3.55 -2.98
CA ASN A 7 20.90 2.20 -2.89
C ASN A 7 19.52 1.88 -3.50
N MET A 8 19.49 0.81 -4.29
CA MET A 8 18.27 0.31 -4.94
C MET A 8 17.43 -0.48 -3.93
N LEU A 9 16.22 0.01 -3.65
CA LEU A 9 15.19 -0.78 -2.99
C LEU A 9 14.60 -1.76 -3.99
N ASN A 10 14.40 -3.02 -3.59
CA ASN A 10 13.62 -3.98 -4.35
C ASN A 10 12.13 -3.67 -4.18
N ILE A 11 11.69 -2.50 -4.63
CA ILE A 11 10.30 -2.04 -4.56
C ILE A 11 9.95 -1.43 -5.90
N GLN A 12 8.81 -1.84 -6.45
CA GLN A 12 8.35 -1.39 -7.75
C GLN A 12 7.01 -0.67 -7.63
N THR A 13 6.84 0.35 -8.44
CA THR A 13 5.53 0.95 -8.69
C THR A 13 5.01 0.53 -10.05
N ILE A 14 3.72 0.26 -10.12
CA ILE A 14 3.03 -0.04 -11.37
C ILE A 14 1.81 0.85 -11.44
N THR A 15 1.66 1.57 -12.54
CA THR A 15 0.49 2.43 -12.78
C THR A 15 -0.21 1.98 -14.05
N TYR A 16 -1.49 1.69 -13.93
CA TYR A 16 -2.39 1.42 -15.04
C TYR A 16 -3.26 2.65 -15.26
N GLN A 17 -3.21 3.21 -16.46
CA GLN A 17 -4.14 4.26 -16.86
C GLN A 17 -5.38 3.59 -17.42
N ILE A 18 -6.48 3.73 -16.69
CA ILE A 18 -7.77 3.08 -17.00
C ILE A 18 -8.70 4.16 -17.54
N LYS A 19 -9.13 4.02 -18.79
CA LYS A 19 -10.14 4.88 -19.40
C LYS A 19 -11.50 4.21 -19.32
N PHE A 20 -12.49 4.87 -18.72
CA PHE A 20 -13.85 4.35 -18.64
C PHE A 20 -14.59 4.52 -19.97
N LEU A 21 -15.39 3.52 -20.34
CA LEU A 21 -16.14 3.53 -21.60
C LEU A 21 -17.59 3.98 -21.43
N ASP A 22 -18.11 3.92 -20.19
CA ASP A 22 -19.47 4.32 -19.83
C ASP A 22 -19.46 5.27 -18.64
N ASP A 23 -20.61 5.93 -18.44
CA ASP A 23 -20.90 6.64 -17.19
C ASP A 23 -21.23 5.61 -16.10
N LEU A 24 -20.52 5.68 -14.98
CA LEU A 24 -20.58 4.67 -13.92
C LEU A 24 -20.38 5.27 -12.54
N THR A 25 -21.10 4.72 -11.56
CA THR A 25 -21.06 5.17 -10.16
C THR A 25 -20.60 4.04 -9.27
N PHE A 26 -19.38 4.15 -8.74
CA PHE A 26 -18.85 3.18 -7.80
C PHE A 26 -19.52 3.30 -6.42
N ARG A 27 -19.82 2.16 -5.81
CA ARG A 27 -20.33 2.08 -4.42
C ARG A 27 -19.27 2.48 -3.39
N GLU A 28 -18.01 2.29 -3.74
CA GLU A 28 -16.84 2.67 -2.95
C GLU A 28 -15.82 3.40 -3.83
N GLU A 29 -14.63 3.67 -3.33
CA GLU A 29 -13.59 4.30 -4.14
C GLU A 29 -13.15 3.34 -5.27
N PRO A 30 -12.99 3.82 -6.52
CA PRO A 30 -12.62 2.99 -7.66
C PRO A 30 -11.34 2.18 -7.42
N GLU A 31 -10.31 2.78 -6.85
CA GLU A 31 -9.02 2.14 -6.57
C GLU A 31 -9.19 0.92 -5.68
N ILE A 32 -10.03 1.07 -4.66
CA ILE A 32 -10.38 0.01 -3.72
C ILE A 32 -11.26 -1.06 -4.40
N ALA A 33 -12.22 -0.67 -5.23
CA ALA A 33 -13.07 -1.59 -5.98
C ALA A 33 -12.23 -2.50 -6.90
N PHE A 34 -11.28 -1.91 -7.63
CA PHE A 34 -10.31 -2.66 -8.44
C PHE A 34 -9.46 -3.57 -7.57
N TYR A 35 -8.82 -3.04 -6.52
CA TYR A 35 -7.97 -3.81 -5.62
C TYR A 35 -8.68 -5.05 -5.07
N LYS A 36 -9.89 -4.90 -4.51
CA LYS A 36 -10.68 -6.03 -4.02
C LYS A 36 -11.02 -7.04 -5.09
N THR A 37 -11.46 -6.58 -6.26
CA THR A 37 -11.91 -7.47 -7.32
C THR A 37 -10.75 -8.25 -7.91
N ILE A 38 -9.57 -7.61 -8.02
CA ILE A 38 -8.32 -8.27 -8.40
C ILE A 38 -7.98 -9.37 -7.41
N PHE A 39 -7.94 -9.08 -6.10
CA PHE A 39 -7.59 -10.09 -5.10
C PHE A 39 -8.62 -11.20 -4.95
N ASN A 40 -9.92 -10.90 -5.11
CA ASN A 40 -10.96 -11.92 -5.20
C ASN A 40 -10.73 -12.85 -6.40
N ARG A 41 -10.29 -12.30 -7.54
CA ARG A 41 -9.96 -13.10 -8.72
C ARG A 41 -8.67 -13.90 -8.52
N LEU A 42 -7.64 -13.32 -7.89
CA LEU A 42 -6.42 -14.03 -7.50
C LEU A 42 -6.72 -15.24 -6.62
N LYS A 43 -7.67 -15.13 -5.68
CA LYS A 43 -8.11 -16.27 -4.86
C LYS A 43 -8.56 -17.46 -5.72
N ASN A 44 -9.32 -17.20 -6.78
CA ASN A 44 -9.82 -18.24 -7.68
C ASN A 44 -8.75 -18.84 -8.60
N ILE A 45 -7.59 -18.17 -8.74
CA ILE A 45 -6.48 -18.62 -9.60
C ILE A 45 -5.38 -19.31 -8.77
N LEU A 46 -5.08 -18.78 -7.58
CA LEU A 46 -3.87 -19.13 -6.81
C LEU A 46 -4.13 -19.84 -5.49
N CYS A 47 -5.37 -19.84 -4.99
CA CYS A 47 -5.67 -20.48 -3.72
C CYS A 47 -5.71 -22.00 -3.87
N ILE A 48 -4.93 -22.71 -3.06
CA ILE A 48 -4.87 -24.18 -3.07
C ILE A 48 -6.17 -24.79 -2.51
N ASN A 49 -6.77 -24.15 -1.50
CA ASN A 49 -8.04 -24.61 -0.91
C ASN A 49 -9.01 -23.44 -0.74
N ILE A 50 -9.83 -23.20 -1.77
CA ILE A 50 -10.78 -22.07 -1.84
C ILE A 50 -11.86 -22.15 -0.75
N LYS A 51 -12.22 -23.36 -0.29
CA LYS A 51 -13.35 -23.57 0.62
C LYS A 51 -13.01 -23.24 2.08
N GLU A 52 -11.76 -23.41 2.45
CA GLU A 52 -11.28 -23.25 3.82
C GLU A 52 -10.79 -21.82 4.11
N GLU A 53 -10.76 -21.44 5.39
CA GLU A 53 -10.13 -20.19 5.82
C GLU A 53 -8.61 -20.27 5.79
N CYS A 54 -7.95 -19.19 5.39
CA CYS A 54 -6.50 -19.18 5.33
C CYS A 54 -5.85 -19.49 6.70
N ILE A 55 -6.46 -19.07 7.81
CA ILE A 55 -5.88 -19.32 9.15
C ILE A 55 -5.88 -20.79 9.55
N SER A 56 -6.89 -21.57 9.13
CA SER A 56 -6.99 -23.00 9.43
C SER A 56 -6.37 -23.88 8.35
N CYS A 57 -6.20 -23.35 7.13
CA CYS A 57 -5.71 -24.09 5.98
C CYS A 57 -4.26 -24.58 6.17
N SER A 58 -4.07 -25.90 6.08
CA SER A 58 -2.78 -26.56 6.19
C SER A 58 -1.75 -26.11 5.14
N TYR A 59 -2.21 -25.59 4.00
CA TYR A 59 -1.38 -25.10 2.91
C TYR A 59 -0.99 -23.62 3.03
N ASN A 60 -1.45 -22.88 4.06
CA ASN A 60 -1.26 -21.43 4.18
C ASN A 60 0.20 -21.00 3.89
N LYS A 61 1.18 -21.66 4.52
CA LYS A 61 2.61 -21.32 4.40
C LYS A 61 3.21 -21.52 2.99
N LYS A 62 2.56 -22.31 2.13
CA LYS A 62 3.02 -22.61 0.76
C LYS A 62 2.12 -22.03 -0.32
N CYS A 63 0.97 -21.46 0.07
CA CYS A 63 -0.03 -20.97 -0.85
C CYS A 63 0.34 -19.56 -1.33
N LEU A 64 0.52 -19.40 -2.65
CA LEU A 64 0.87 -18.10 -3.24
C LEU A 64 -0.19 -17.02 -2.97
N TYR A 65 -1.48 -17.40 -2.97
CA TYR A 65 -2.54 -16.47 -2.56
C TYR A 65 -2.31 -15.95 -1.13
N SER A 66 -2.00 -16.84 -0.19
CA SER A 66 -1.75 -16.46 1.20
C SER A 66 -0.54 -15.54 1.33
N TYR A 67 0.53 -15.82 0.58
CA TYR A 67 1.74 -15.00 0.52
C TYR A 67 1.45 -13.57 0.01
N LEU A 68 0.67 -13.42 -1.07
CA LEU A 68 0.34 -12.13 -1.67
C LEU A 68 -0.72 -11.34 -0.89
N THR A 69 -1.51 -12.01 -0.04
CA THR A 69 -2.61 -11.39 0.73
C THR A 69 -2.37 -11.37 2.23
N ALA A 70 -1.19 -11.78 2.70
CA ALA A 70 -0.90 -11.92 4.12
C ALA A 70 -2.03 -12.68 4.88
N ALA A 71 -2.33 -13.89 4.39
CA ALA A 71 -3.41 -14.76 4.84
C ALA A 71 -4.83 -14.16 4.69
N ASP A 72 -5.23 -13.85 3.46
CA ASP A 72 -6.56 -13.32 3.11
C ASP A 72 -6.89 -12.00 3.85
N PHE A 73 -5.92 -11.10 3.91
CA PHE A 73 -5.97 -9.78 4.55
C PHE A 73 -6.05 -9.80 6.08
N LEU A 74 -5.80 -10.94 6.72
CA LEU A 74 -5.80 -11.06 8.18
C LEU A 74 -4.68 -10.20 8.81
N TYR A 75 -3.49 -10.22 8.20
CA TYR A 75 -2.33 -9.45 8.62
C TYR A 75 -2.07 -8.31 7.64
N ILE A 76 -2.98 -7.33 7.60
CA ILE A 76 -2.92 -6.21 6.64
C ILE A 76 -1.61 -5.42 6.70
N GLU A 77 -1.00 -5.32 7.89
CA GLU A 77 0.31 -4.72 8.14
C GLU A 77 1.49 -5.46 7.47
N ASN A 78 1.25 -6.65 6.92
CA ASN A 78 2.26 -7.48 6.27
C ASN A 78 1.99 -7.63 4.76
N LEU A 79 1.17 -6.79 4.14
CA LEU A 79 0.81 -6.93 2.72
C LEU A 79 1.94 -6.49 1.77
N PRO A 80 2.32 -7.31 0.78
CA PRO A 80 3.35 -6.93 -0.18
C PRO A 80 2.85 -6.01 -1.29
N VAL A 81 1.53 -5.78 -1.39
CA VAL A 81 0.93 -4.96 -2.44
C VAL A 81 0.10 -3.84 -1.81
N LYS A 82 0.57 -2.61 -1.98
CA LYS A 82 -0.14 -1.39 -1.62
C LYS A 82 -0.89 -0.84 -2.82
N VAL A 83 -2.15 -0.47 -2.64
CA VAL A 83 -2.88 0.38 -3.58
C VAL A 83 -2.75 1.85 -3.15
N HIS A 84 -2.41 2.72 -4.11
CA HIS A 84 -2.43 4.16 -3.89
C HIS A 84 -3.84 4.68 -4.16
N ARG A 85 -4.32 5.53 -3.26
CA ARG A 85 -5.59 6.25 -3.41
C ARG A 85 -5.43 7.67 -2.85
N PRO A 86 -6.12 8.66 -3.43
CA PRO A 86 -6.21 9.98 -2.82
C PRO A 86 -7.00 9.91 -1.50
N LEU A 87 -6.92 10.98 -0.69
CA LEU A 87 -7.75 11.13 0.51
C LEU A 87 -9.25 11.08 0.18
N PHE A 88 -9.64 11.57 -1.00
CA PHE A 88 -11.00 11.54 -1.51
C PHE A 88 -10.97 11.13 -2.99
N SER A 89 -11.49 9.94 -3.31
CA SER A 89 -11.66 9.52 -4.70
C SER A 89 -13.03 9.92 -5.24
N LYS A 90 -13.05 10.38 -6.49
CA LYS A 90 -14.29 10.56 -7.26
C LYS A 90 -14.93 9.19 -7.47
N ARG A 91 -16.23 9.05 -7.15
CA ARG A 91 -16.97 7.78 -7.35
C ARG A 91 -17.79 7.74 -8.63
N LEU A 92 -18.18 8.91 -9.13
CA LEU A 92 -18.85 9.05 -10.42
C LEU A 92 -17.78 9.21 -11.50
N MET A 93 -17.70 8.27 -12.42
CA MET A 93 -16.85 8.36 -13.60
C MET A 93 -17.71 8.57 -14.82
N LYS A 94 -17.30 9.48 -15.69
CA LYS A 94 -17.90 9.66 -17.01
C LYS A 94 -17.18 8.83 -18.04
N ALA A 95 -17.85 8.50 -19.14
CA ALA A 95 -17.20 7.97 -20.32
C ALA A 95 -16.03 8.89 -20.74
N GLY A 96 -14.85 8.30 -20.90
CA GLY A 96 -13.62 9.00 -21.22
C GLY A 96 -12.80 9.48 -20.01
N ASP A 97 -13.33 9.47 -18.78
CA ASP A 97 -12.55 9.75 -17.58
C ASP A 97 -11.40 8.74 -17.45
N ILE A 98 -10.25 9.20 -16.95
CA ILE A 98 -9.05 8.39 -16.73
C ILE A 98 -8.81 8.24 -15.23
N LEU A 99 -8.61 7.01 -14.79
CA LEU A 99 -8.15 6.64 -13.46
C LEU A 99 -6.70 6.12 -13.55
N ASP A 100 -5.79 6.74 -12.79
CA ASP A 100 -4.45 6.21 -12.58
C ASP A 100 -4.46 5.20 -11.43
N LEU A 101 -4.71 3.93 -11.74
CA LEU A 101 -4.68 2.85 -10.77
C LEU A 101 -3.24 2.45 -10.48
N LYS A 102 -2.71 2.92 -9.35
CA LYS A 102 -1.30 2.75 -8.96
C LYS A 102 -1.12 1.76 -7.81
N PHE A 103 -0.16 0.86 -7.96
CA PHE A 103 0.28 -0.07 -6.93
C PHE A 103 1.76 0.14 -6.58
N THR A 104 2.11 -0.11 -5.32
CA THR A 104 3.50 -0.36 -4.88
C THR A 104 3.61 -1.81 -4.47
N ILE A 105 4.64 -2.49 -4.97
CA ILE A 105 4.85 -3.93 -4.77
C ILE A 105 6.22 -4.14 -4.15
N LEU A 106 6.23 -4.91 -3.07
CA LEU A 106 7.37 -5.09 -2.19
C LEU A 106 8.15 -6.35 -2.56
N GLY A 107 9.43 -6.18 -2.83
CA GLY A 107 10.42 -7.25 -2.89
C GLY A 107 10.10 -8.35 -3.90
N ASP A 108 10.33 -9.59 -3.51
CA ASP A 108 10.07 -10.81 -4.28
C ASP A 108 8.63 -10.95 -4.78
N ALA A 109 7.65 -10.25 -4.17
CA ALA A 109 6.28 -10.24 -4.69
C ALA A 109 6.17 -9.61 -6.09
N ILE A 110 7.16 -8.81 -6.50
CA ILE A 110 7.28 -8.25 -7.86
C ILE A 110 7.24 -9.36 -8.93
N LYS A 111 7.77 -10.56 -8.63
CA LYS A 111 7.78 -11.72 -9.54
C LYS A 111 6.37 -12.23 -9.89
N HIS A 112 5.34 -11.76 -9.17
CA HIS A 112 3.95 -12.20 -9.32
C HIS A 112 3.02 -11.12 -9.88
N VAL A 113 3.59 -10.00 -10.35
CA VAL A 113 2.86 -8.89 -10.99
C VAL A 113 2.03 -9.35 -12.18
N ASP A 114 2.50 -10.32 -12.94
CA ASP A 114 1.84 -10.80 -14.16
C ASP A 114 0.43 -11.33 -13.88
N PHE A 115 0.14 -11.78 -12.66
CA PHE A 115 -1.23 -12.15 -12.28
C PHE A 115 -2.16 -10.93 -12.23
N ILE A 116 -1.69 -9.77 -11.80
CA ILE A 116 -2.46 -8.51 -11.83
C ILE A 116 -2.70 -8.10 -13.28
N ASP A 117 -1.68 -8.16 -14.14
CA ASP A 117 -1.79 -7.86 -15.57
C ASP A 117 -2.80 -8.77 -16.26
N PHE A 118 -2.73 -10.08 -16.00
CA PHE A 118 -3.67 -11.06 -16.53
C PHE A 118 -5.11 -10.75 -16.11
N ILE A 119 -5.33 -10.45 -14.83
CA ILE A 119 -6.67 -10.16 -14.30
C ILE A 119 -7.24 -8.87 -14.87
N LEU A 120 -6.44 -7.81 -15.00
CA LEU A 120 -6.91 -6.56 -15.59
C LEU A 120 -7.30 -6.73 -17.06
N LYS A 121 -6.54 -7.51 -17.84
CA LYS A 121 -6.93 -7.88 -19.20
C LYS A 121 -8.22 -8.71 -19.25
N GLU A 122 -8.41 -9.63 -18.30
CA GLU A 122 -9.67 -10.38 -18.19
C GLU A 122 -10.85 -9.44 -17.91
N PHE A 123 -10.67 -8.48 -17.00
CA PHE A 123 -11.69 -7.49 -16.66
C PHE A 123 -11.96 -6.49 -17.78
N GLU A 124 -10.96 -6.11 -18.57
CA GLU A 124 -11.13 -5.28 -19.77
C GLU A 124 -12.04 -5.99 -20.79
N ALA A 125 -11.86 -7.29 -21.01
CA ALA A 125 -12.67 -8.06 -21.95
C ALA A 125 -14.12 -8.30 -21.46
N ARG A 126 -14.33 -8.44 -20.15
CA ARG A 126 -15.62 -8.85 -19.56
C ARG A 126 -16.32 -7.75 -18.78
N GLY A 127 -15.73 -6.56 -18.68
CA GLY A 127 -16.08 -5.51 -17.73
C GLY A 127 -15.82 -5.89 -16.26
N LEU A 128 -15.55 -4.88 -15.44
CA LEU A 128 -15.54 -5.06 -13.98
C LEU A 128 -16.98 -5.36 -13.52
N TYR A 129 -17.15 -6.37 -12.65
CA TYR A 129 -18.46 -6.88 -12.22
C TYR A 129 -19.39 -7.40 -13.32
N ARG A 130 -18.86 -8.13 -14.33
CA ARG A 130 -19.62 -8.77 -15.42
C ARG A 130 -20.36 -7.72 -16.27
N GLU A 131 -19.60 -6.98 -17.06
CA GLU A 131 -20.01 -5.97 -18.05
C GLU A 131 -20.61 -4.67 -17.50
N ASN A 132 -20.98 -4.62 -16.22
CA ASN A 132 -21.56 -3.43 -15.61
C ASN A 132 -20.63 -2.20 -15.62
N TYR A 133 -19.31 -2.41 -15.69
CA TYR A 133 -18.31 -1.35 -15.63
C TYR A 133 -17.28 -1.60 -16.73
N ARG A 134 -17.51 -1.03 -17.92
CA ARG A 134 -16.60 -1.18 -19.05
C ARG A 134 -15.49 -0.13 -19.00
N PHE A 135 -14.28 -0.59 -19.26
CA PHE A 135 -13.08 0.24 -19.27
C PHE A 135 -12.05 -0.37 -20.22
N MET A 136 -11.02 0.41 -20.54
CA MET A 136 -9.83 -0.08 -21.24
C MET A 136 -8.55 0.38 -20.54
N VAL A 137 -7.51 -0.43 -20.60
CA VAL A 137 -6.17 -0.05 -20.11
C VAL A 137 -5.42 0.62 -21.26
N ILE A 138 -5.28 1.94 -21.21
CA ILE A 138 -4.65 2.71 -22.29
C ILE A 138 -3.13 2.77 -22.17
N ASN A 139 -2.60 2.59 -20.96
CA ASN A 139 -1.17 2.64 -20.69
C ASN A 139 -0.83 1.86 -19.42
N ARG A 140 0.37 1.31 -19.39
CA ARG A 140 0.95 0.65 -18.23
C ARG A 140 2.39 1.10 -18.07
N THR A 141 2.69 1.70 -16.93
CA THR A 141 4.05 2.16 -16.61
C THR A 141 4.57 1.42 -15.39
N ILE A 142 5.84 1.01 -15.47
CA ILE A 142 6.61 0.48 -14.36
C ILE A 142 7.61 1.56 -13.94
N GLY A 143 7.60 1.93 -12.67
CA GLY A 143 8.61 2.79 -12.08
C GLY A 143 9.40 2.04 -11.03
N GLN A 144 10.73 2.06 -11.14
CA GLN A 144 11.60 1.73 -10.02
C GLN A 144 11.66 2.92 -9.07
N LEU A 145 11.68 2.63 -7.77
CA LEU A 145 11.77 3.66 -6.74
C LEU A 145 13.22 3.82 -6.33
N TYR A 146 13.74 5.02 -6.56
CA TYR A 146 15.03 5.44 -6.06
C TYR A 146 14.83 6.28 -4.81
N ILE A 147 15.62 5.99 -3.78
CA ILE A 147 15.68 6.83 -2.60
C ILE A 147 16.28 8.17 -3.03
N THR A 148 15.52 9.23 -2.86
CA THR A 148 16.00 10.60 -3.07
C THR A 148 16.09 11.27 -1.73
N ARG A 149 17.31 11.38 -1.18
CA ARG A 149 17.53 12.07 0.09
C ARG A 149 17.55 13.58 -0.15
N GLY A 150 16.85 14.32 0.71
CA GLY A 150 16.92 15.77 0.74
C GLY A 150 18.14 16.25 1.52
N ASP A 151 18.59 17.46 1.21
CA ASP A 151 19.60 18.15 2.00
C ASP A 151 19.00 18.63 3.34
N GLY A 152 19.78 18.61 4.42
CA GLY A 152 19.35 19.10 5.74
C GLY A 152 18.85 18.01 6.70
N GLU A 153 18.91 18.33 7.99
CA GLU A 153 18.45 17.44 9.07
C GLU A 153 16.93 17.46 9.18
N ILE A 154 16.35 16.33 9.51
CA ILE A 154 14.91 16.14 9.65
C ILE A 154 14.51 16.56 11.07
N THR A 155 13.62 17.55 11.17
CA THR A 155 13.13 18.10 12.44
C THR A 155 11.80 17.48 12.87
N GLY A 156 11.09 16.82 11.96
CA GLY A 156 9.83 16.18 12.26
C GLY A 156 9.17 15.55 11.04
N LEU A 157 7.96 15.04 11.24
CA LEU A 157 7.12 14.41 10.21
C LEU A 157 5.70 14.97 10.28
N LYS A 158 5.03 15.07 9.14
CA LYS A 158 3.59 15.25 9.02
C LYS A 158 2.96 13.90 8.70
N ILE A 159 1.96 13.50 9.47
CA ILE A 159 1.13 12.34 9.18
C ILE A 159 -0.08 12.82 8.37
N ILE A 160 -0.17 12.43 7.11
CA ILE A 160 -1.19 12.89 6.15
C ILE A 160 -2.42 11.99 6.19
N THR A 161 -2.22 10.67 6.26
CA THR A 161 -3.31 9.70 6.45
C THR A 161 -3.13 8.94 7.77
N PRO A 162 -4.23 8.45 8.39
CA PRO A 162 -4.17 7.97 9.77
C PRO A 162 -3.16 6.84 9.98
N ILE A 163 -2.43 6.91 11.10
CA ILE A 163 -1.66 5.80 11.68
C ILE A 163 -2.36 5.28 12.92
N ASP A 164 -2.31 3.98 13.17
CA ASP A 164 -3.05 3.31 14.26
C ASP A 164 -2.46 3.56 15.66
N VAL A 165 -1.26 4.16 15.73
CA VAL A 165 -0.51 4.36 16.97
C VAL A 165 0.09 5.76 17.05
N LYS A 166 0.13 6.34 18.25
CA LYS A 166 0.78 7.64 18.53
C LYS A 166 2.08 7.50 19.35
N GLU A 167 2.21 6.41 20.10
CA GLU A 167 3.35 6.09 20.96
C GLU A 167 4.22 5.00 20.32
N ASN A 168 5.54 5.07 20.55
CA ASN A 168 6.51 4.11 20.05
C ASN A 168 6.42 3.85 18.54
N ILE A 169 6.08 4.89 17.76
CA ILE A 169 5.84 4.80 16.31
C ILE A 169 7.05 4.13 15.64
N PHE A 170 8.25 4.64 15.87
CA PHE A 170 9.45 4.11 15.20
C PHE A 170 9.85 2.70 15.65
N ILE A 171 9.53 2.29 16.87
CA ILE A 171 9.78 0.90 17.30
C ILE A 171 8.87 -0.04 16.52
N ARG A 172 7.57 0.27 16.46
CA ARG A 172 6.57 -0.54 15.74
C ARG A 172 6.83 -0.56 14.24
N GLU A 173 7.19 0.58 13.67
CA GLU A 173 7.54 0.66 12.26
C GLU A 173 8.78 -0.19 11.94
N LYS A 174 9.81 -0.18 12.80
CA LYS A 174 10.97 -1.04 12.61
C LYS A 174 10.57 -2.52 12.62
N GLU A 175 9.80 -2.95 13.62
CA GLU A 175 9.32 -4.34 13.72
C GLU A 175 8.53 -4.77 12.48
N LYS A 176 7.62 -3.91 12.00
CA LYS A 176 6.86 -4.14 10.76
C LYS A 176 7.79 -4.29 9.56
N LEU A 177 8.74 -3.36 9.38
CA LEU A 177 9.65 -3.37 8.24
C LEU A 177 10.59 -4.58 8.28
N ASP A 178 11.06 -5.01 9.46
CA ASP A 178 11.86 -6.22 9.62
C ASP A 178 11.04 -7.47 9.19
N ILE A 179 9.77 -7.56 9.59
CA ILE A 179 8.87 -8.65 9.17
C ILE A 179 8.68 -8.63 7.66
N LEU A 180 8.37 -7.48 7.08
CA LEU A 180 8.20 -7.33 5.63
C LEU A 180 9.47 -7.70 4.88
N ASN A 181 10.65 -7.25 5.37
CA ASN A 181 11.90 -7.56 4.71
C ASN A 181 12.23 -9.05 4.78
N ARG A 182 11.95 -9.71 5.90
CA ARG A 182 12.09 -11.16 6.03
C ARG A 182 11.16 -11.94 5.10
N LEU A 183 9.93 -11.47 4.90
CA LEU A 183 8.93 -12.14 4.06
C LEU A 183 9.16 -11.91 2.57
N TYR A 184 9.63 -10.71 2.21
CA TYR A 184 9.62 -10.24 0.83
C TYR A 184 10.99 -9.85 0.29
N ASN A 185 12.05 -9.78 1.09
CA ASN A 185 13.39 -9.38 0.64
C ASN A 185 13.40 -8.02 -0.11
N MET A 186 12.97 -6.98 0.59
CA MET A 186 12.83 -5.61 0.05
C MET A 186 14.19 -4.90 -0.07
N THR A 187 15.14 -5.24 0.80
CA THR A 187 16.44 -4.58 0.88
C THR A 187 17.46 -5.43 1.65
N ASP A 188 18.71 -5.36 1.21
CA ASP A 188 19.86 -5.97 1.91
C ASP A 188 20.47 -5.02 2.95
N ASN A 189 20.11 -3.73 2.92
CA ASN A 189 20.62 -2.75 3.86
C ASN A 189 19.93 -2.91 5.22
N PRO A 190 20.65 -2.67 6.33
CA PRO A 190 20.05 -2.66 7.65
C PRO A 190 18.94 -1.60 7.74
N ILE A 191 17.86 -1.96 8.45
CA ILE A 191 16.79 -1.04 8.83
C ILE A 191 17.10 -0.56 10.25
N ASP A 192 17.82 0.55 10.33
CA ASP A 192 18.31 1.10 11.58
C ASP A 192 17.16 1.65 12.45
N LYS A 193 17.30 1.48 13.76
CA LYS A 193 16.35 2.02 14.73
C LYS A 193 16.49 3.54 14.79
N ILE A 194 15.35 4.24 14.72
CA ILE A 194 15.27 5.65 15.09
C ILE A 194 14.97 5.72 16.59
N ASP A 195 16.01 5.95 17.39
CA ASP A 195 15.91 6.02 18.86
C ASP A 195 15.97 7.46 19.36
N ILE A 196 14.92 8.21 19.07
CA ILE A 196 14.79 9.60 19.51
C ILE A 196 13.43 9.86 20.13
N SER A 197 13.42 10.69 21.17
CA SER A 197 12.19 11.20 21.74
C SER A 197 11.55 12.23 20.81
N TYR A 198 10.23 12.21 20.78
CA TYR A 198 9.43 13.08 19.93
C TYR A 198 8.16 13.52 20.65
N LEU A 199 7.62 14.65 20.21
CA LEU A 199 6.29 15.13 20.58
C LEU A 199 5.32 14.83 19.43
N PHE A 200 4.19 14.24 19.75
CA PHE A 200 3.10 14.01 18.80
C PHE A 200 1.97 15.01 19.08
N ASP A 201 1.68 15.86 18.10
CA ASP A 201 0.55 16.79 18.12
C ASP A 201 -0.43 16.40 17.03
N GLY A 202 -1.60 15.88 17.39
CA GLY A 202 -2.54 15.39 16.40
C GLY A 202 -3.90 15.01 16.95
N VAL A 203 -4.80 14.74 16.02
CA VAL A 203 -6.20 14.42 16.29
C VAL A 203 -6.49 12.97 15.95
N LYS A 204 -7.38 12.37 16.73
CA LYS A 204 -7.88 11.03 16.46
C LYS A 204 -8.93 11.11 15.34
N PHE A 205 -8.79 10.23 14.36
CA PHE A 205 -9.66 10.13 13.20
C PHE A 205 -10.23 8.72 13.08
N LYS A 206 -11.49 8.61 12.67
CA LYS A 206 -12.17 7.33 12.44
C LYS A 206 -12.99 7.37 11.15
N VAL A 207 -12.70 6.45 10.25
CA VAL A 207 -13.52 6.18 9.07
C VAL A 207 -14.75 5.39 9.51
N HIS A 208 -15.92 5.98 9.34
CA HIS A 208 -17.18 5.39 9.78
C HIS A 208 -17.62 4.21 8.89
N ASN A 209 -17.27 4.25 7.61
CA ASN A 209 -17.60 3.19 6.66
C ASN A 209 -16.49 2.14 6.65
N PRO A 210 -16.75 0.91 7.16
CA PRO A 210 -15.74 -0.13 7.20
C PRO A 210 -15.40 -0.61 5.78
N LEU A 211 -14.12 -0.82 5.54
CA LEU A 211 -13.66 -1.47 4.32
C LEU A 211 -13.81 -2.98 4.45
N ARG A 212 -14.53 -3.63 3.52
CA ARG A 212 -14.63 -5.09 3.47
C ARG A 212 -13.72 -5.66 2.39
N ILE A 213 -12.67 -6.38 2.75
CA ILE A 213 -11.70 -6.99 1.81
C ILE A 213 -11.32 -8.39 2.27
N GLY A 214 -11.29 -9.36 1.34
CA GLY A 214 -11.23 -10.77 1.69
C GLY A 214 -12.41 -11.15 2.61
N ARG A 215 -12.12 -11.85 3.71
CA ARG A 215 -13.09 -12.10 4.80
C ARG A 215 -13.09 -11.03 5.89
N ASN A 216 -12.25 -9.99 5.78
CA ASN A 216 -12.02 -9.02 6.83
C ASN A 216 -12.90 -7.77 6.71
N ARG A 217 -13.34 -7.27 7.88
CA ARG A 217 -13.98 -5.97 8.04
C ARG A 217 -13.01 -5.03 8.73
N ILE A 218 -12.51 -4.05 8.00
CA ILE A 218 -11.46 -3.14 8.44
C ILE A 218 -12.09 -1.78 8.78
N ILE A 219 -12.03 -1.41 10.05
CA ILE A 219 -12.37 -0.06 10.51
C ILE A 219 -11.06 0.70 10.60
N GLN A 220 -10.88 1.70 9.75
CA GLN A 220 -9.70 2.54 9.79
C GLN A 220 -9.88 3.58 10.88
N GLU A 221 -9.12 3.45 11.95
CA GLU A 221 -9.07 4.36 13.08
C GLU A 221 -7.60 4.65 13.37
N GLY A 222 -7.29 5.91 13.70
CA GLY A 222 -5.90 6.30 13.91
C GLY A 222 -5.75 7.78 14.22
N TYR A 223 -4.55 8.29 14.02
CA TYR A 223 -4.15 9.65 14.33
C TYR A 223 -3.57 10.33 13.10
N ILE A 224 -3.94 11.60 12.88
CA ILE A 224 -3.38 12.51 11.88
C ILE A 224 -2.80 13.68 12.65
N GLY A 225 -1.61 14.14 12.28
CA GLY A 225 -0.92 15.17 13.05
C GLY A 225 0.52 15.38 12.63
N GLN A 226 1.31 15.90 13.57
CA GLN A 226 2.72 16.21 13.40
C GLN A 226 3.53 15.51 14.49
N ILE A 227 4.67 14.96 14.08
CA ILE A 227 5.74 14.48 14.95
C ILE A 227 6.82 15.55 14.93
N LYS A 228 7.23 16.05 16.09
CA LYS A 228 8.38 16.94 16.24
C LYS A 228 9.46 16.22 17.01
N PHE A 229 10.64 16.07 16.41
CA PHE A 229 11.77 15.44 17.09
C PHE A 229 12.38 16.40 18.10
N ASN A 230 12.77 15.88 19.26
CA ASN A 230 13.41 16.70 20.29
C ASN A 230 14.83 17.15 19.89
N LYS A 231 15.48 16.42 18.98
CA LYS A 231 16.69 16.84 18.28
C LYS A 231 16.53 16.49 16.79
N PRO A 232 17.07 17.28 15.86
CA PRO A 232 17.06 16.89 14.45
C PRO A 232 17.77 15.54 14.25
N ILE A 233 17.32 14.77 13.27
CA ILE A 233 17.93 13.49 12.88
C ILE A 233 18.38 13.54 11.42
N LYS A 234 19.40 12.75 11.10
CA LYS A 234 19.77 12.54 9.69
C LYS A 234 18.72 11.67 9.01
N GLU A 235 18.66 11.75 7.68
CA GLU A 235 17.88 10.80 6.90
C GLU A 235 18.31 9.37 7.23
N THR A 236 17.33 8.49 7.37
CA THR A 236 17.57 7.07 7.69
C THR A 236 16.92 6.19 6.66
N HIS A 237 17.51 5.03 6.42
CA HIS A 237 16.95 4.05 5.49
C HIS A 237 15.52 3.60 5.89
N MET A 238 15.24 3.59 7.20
CA MET A 238 13.90 3.35 7.73
C MET A 238 12.90 4.43 7.27
N LEU A 239 13.23 5.72 7.37
CA LEU A 239 12.37 6.81 6.88
C LEU A 239 12.23 6.80 5.36
N ASP A 240 13.28 6.43 4.62
CA ASP A 240 13.24 6.27 3.18
C ASP A 240 12.14 5.25 2.79
N ILE A 241 12.10 4.09 3.45
CA ILE A 241 11.09 3.05 3.20
C ILE A 241 9.69 3.52 3.63
N ILE A 242 9.54 4.12 4.82
CA ILE A 242 8.24 4.58 5.33
C ILE A 242 7.67 5.68 4.43
N SER A 243 8.49 6.57 3.88
CA SER A 243 8.05 7.62 2.96
C SER A 243 7.49 7.05 1.66
N ILE A 244 7.96 5.85 1.24
CA ILE A 244 7.46 5.14 0.06
C ILE A 244 6.17 4.37 0.37
N ILE A 245 6.21 3.49 1.37
CA ILE A 245 5.13 2.52 1.59
C ILE A 245 4.07 3.06 2.54
N GLY A 246 4.42 3.97 3.45
CA GLY A 246 3.55 4.49 4.51
C GLY A 246 3.74 3.79 5.85
N ALA A 247 3.44 4.53 6.92
CA ALA A 247 3.49 4.08 8.29
C ALA A 247 2.21 3.34 8.72
N GLY A 248 2.29 2.66 9.86
CA GLY A 248 1.17 2.01 10.52
C GLY A 248 0.66 0.78 9.79
N ARG A 249 -0.42 0.24 10.35
CA ARG A 249 -1.06 -1.01 9.94
C ARG A 249 -1.75 -0.92 8.58
N TYR A 250 -2.31 0.22 8.23
CA TYR A 250 -3.19 0.38 7.07
C TYR A 250 -2.48 0.89 5.80
N TYR A 251 -1.13 0.89 5.77
CA TYR A 251 -0.36 1.46 4.67
C TYR A 251 -0.73 0.87 3.29
N ALA A 252 -1.03 -0.43 3.25
CA ALA A 252 -1.36 -1.15 2.01
C ALA A 252 -2.66 -0.66 1.34
N ILE A 253 -3.53 0.02 2.09
CA ILE A 253 -4.78 0.60 1.61
C ILE A 253 -4.79 2.13 1.73
N GLY A 254 -3.61 2.76 1.65
CA GLY A 254 -3.45 4.22 1.64
C GLY A 254 -3.38 4.88 3.02
N GLY A 255 -3.24 4.11 4.11
CA GLY A 255 -2.98 4.63 5.46
C GLY A 255 -1.53 5.11 5.66
N GLY A 256 -1.29 5.86 6.73
CA GLY A 256 0.02 6.34 7.19
C GLY A 256 0.93 7.00 6.16
N ALA A 257 0.42 7.71 5.17
CA ALA A 257 1.23 8.57 4.32
C ALA A 257 1.89 9.66 5.19
N ILE A 258 3.18 9.90 4.96
CA ILE A 258 3.97 10.87 5.72
C ILE A 258 4.68 11.86 4.79
N GLU A 259 5.05 13.01 5.36
CA GLU A 259 5.93 14.00 4.75
C GLU A 259 6.98 14.43 5.78
N VAL A 260 8.24 14.54 5.38
CA VAL A 260 9.35 14.92 6.27
C VAL A 260 9.52 16.45 6.31
N TYR A 261 9.79 17.01 7.49
CA TYR A 261 10.20 18.40 7.65
C TYR A 261 11.71 18.49 7.82
N ARG A 262 12.35 19.41 7.11
CA ARG A 262 13.80 19.65 7.20
C ARG A 262 14.11 21.06 7.70
N ALA A 263 15.21 21.19 8.43
CA ALA A 263 15.82 22.47 8.77
C ALA A 263 16.69 22.99 7.62
#